data_AF-A0A6J4XGK3-F1
#
_entry.id   AF-A0A6J4XGK3-F1
#
_cell.length_a   1.000
_cell.length_b   1.000
_cell.length_c   1.000
_cell.angle_alpha   90.00
_cell.angle_beta   90.00
_cell.angle_gamma   90.00
#
_symmetry.space_group_name_H-M   'P 1'
#
loop_
_entity.id
_entity.type
_entity.pdbx_description
1 polymer ?
#
loop_
_entity_poly.entity_id
_entity_poly.type
_entity_poly.pdbx_seq_one_letter_code
_entity_poly.pdbx_strand_id
1 'polypeptide(L)'
;MALLPFKINSAQDLSFLKEGIFDMLTSRLSSEGRVEVLSREQIEGAVKTEAASGNINETTARRIGNRLNVDFVLFGSLTVLGENVSIDAKLVDIAGARTALTFFDQSQDLGAVITKINLIAADINDRMFGRAQVSATAKAPAAAAAAPTAKPPPKKSRVHDHPEKVLQDDGFITQDKSEGVSTLGIDRGATRESQPQIWRSASFNHRINGVALGDVDGDGKIETVTIAPHTVLIFRSEGGAFRKTAEIKESINKYLIGVDTADINENGFAEIFVTSLNADHKVVNSYVLEYNGKKFSKIIDSSRHYYRVAVTPDRGRILLGQRPKVGKPSAGAIYEMKWQSGDYIPTDPIKTPRNTNLMGLTVGDVLNSGQETAIAYRDDDRIRVIDPSGDTRWDNRERFGGSMLYASLPWDYRGQVENKWYFPLRLVVWHNKTTKESEVIAVQNHDLTSSTLKELRYFTKTYIAGYTWDSVGLSPRWKTRQLSGYIQDFNVGDFDNDGQDELIAALVLKEGRVALISEAKSTIIGYELTSPQQPES
;
A
#
# COMPACT_ATOMS: atom_id res chain seq x y z
N MET A 1 -27.81 14.89 16.48
CA MET A 1 -27.84 15.22 15.03
C MET A 1 -28.63 14.14 14.30
N ALA A 2 -29.40 14.52 13.27
CA ALA A 2 -30.03 13.56 12.36
C ALA A 2 -29.35 13.58 10.98
N LEU A 3 -29.06 12.40 10.44
CA LEU A 3 -28.54 12.21 9.10
C LEU A 3 -29.66 11.71 8.18
N LEU A 4 -30.19 12.60 7.35
CA LEU A 4 -31.27 12.19 6.44
C LEU A 4 -30.71 11.37 5.28
N PRO A 5 -31.46 10.39 4.76
CA PRO A 5 -30.98 9.56 3.68
C PRO A 5 -30.69 10.41 2.43
N PHE A 6 -29.49 10.26 1.87
CA PHE A 6 -29.10 10.98 0.67
C PHE A 6 -29.97 10.54 -0.51
N LYS A 7 -30.43 11.51 -1.30
CA LYS A 7 -31.15 11.23 -2.55
C LYS A 7 -30.14 10.79 -3.61
N ILE A 8 -30.36 9.63 -4.22
CA ILE A 8 -29.50 9.17 -5.32
C ILE A 8 -30.25 9.35 -6.64
N ASN A 9 -29.68 10.17 -7.53
CA ASN A 9 -30.14 10.35 -8.90
C ASN A 9 -29.18 9.58 -9.82
N SER A 10 -29.57 8.39 -10.28
CA SER A 10 -28.75 7.55 -11.15
C SER A 10 -29.64 6.77 -12.11
N ALA A 11 -29.11 6.42 -13.28
CA ALA A 11 -29.74 5.48 -14.21
C ALA A 11 -29.61 4.02 -13.74
N GLN A 12 -28.65 3.73 -12.84
CA GLN A 12 -28.40 2.40 -12.27
C GLN A 12 -28.91 2.32 -10.83
N ASP A 13 -29.26 1.11 -10.36
CA ASP A 13 -29.61 0.90 -8.95
C ASP A 13 -28.38 0.96 -8.06
N LEU A 14 -28.29 2.05 -7.29
CA LEU A 14 -27.20 2.35 -6.37
C LEU A 14 -27.70 2.41 -4.91
N SER A 15 -28.76 1.66 -4.59
CA SER A 15 -29.36 1.66 -3.25
C SER A 15 -28.34 1.32 -2.14
N PHE A 16 -27.33 0.49 -2.44
CA PHE A 16 -26.23 0.18 -1.52
C PHE A 16 -25.38 1.40 -1.13
N LEU A 17 -25.22 2.39 -2.02
CA LEU A 17 -24.47 3.62 -1.71
C LEU A 17 -25.21 4.47 -0.68
N LYS A 18 -26.55 4.43 -0.68
CA LYS A 18 -27.37 5.17 0.29
C LYS A 18 -27.07 4.69 1.71
N GLU A 19 -26.91 3.38 1.88
CA GLU A 19 -26.58 2.75 3.16
C GLU A 19 -25.13 3.03 3.54
N GLY A 20 -24.19 2.84 2.61
CA GLY A 20 -22.77 3.10 2.86
C GLY A 20 -22.47 4.56 3.23
N ILE A 21 -23.11 5.52 2.57
CA ILE A 21 -22.98 6.95 2.90
C ILE A 21 -23.49 7.23 4.31
N PHE A 22 -24.63 6.63 4.68
CA PHE A 22 -25.20 6.79 6.01
C PHE A 22 -24.24 6.30 7.10
N ASP A 23 -23.71 5.09 6.92
CA ASP A 23 -22.82 4.47 7.91
C ASP A 23 -21.49 5.24 8.02
N MET A 24 -20.94 5.68 6.89
CA MET A 24 -19.71 6.47 6.85
C MET A 24 -19.86 7.83 7.53
N LEU A 25 -20.91 8.59 7.22
CA LEU A 25 -21.16 9.89 7.83
C LEU A 25 -21.49 9.75 9.32
N THR A 26 -22.24 8.71 9.70
CA THR A 26 -22.52 8.39 11.10
C THR A 26 -21.23 8.15 11.87
N SER A 27 -20.34 7.29 11.36
CA SER A 27 -19.04 7.00 11.99
C SER A 27 -18.17 8.26 12.15
N ARG A 28 -18.14 9.13 11.14
CA ARG A 28 -17.24 10.32 11.10
C ARG A 28 -17.74 11.52 11.89
N LEU A 29 -19.05 11.65 12.02
CA LEU A 29 -19.66 12.78 12.71
C LEU A 29 -19.94 12.45 14.19
N SER A 30 -20.15 11.18 14.53
CA SER A 30 -20.37 10.75 15.91
C SER A 30 -19.14 10.95 16.79
N SER A 31 -19.35 11.34 18.04
CA SER A 31 -18.29 11.49 19.03
C SER A 31 -18.84 11.39 20.45
N GLU A 32 -18.18 10.55 21.26
CA GLU A 32 -18.57 10.25 22.63
C GLU A 32 -18.75 11.52 23.48
N GLY A 33 -19.95 11.72 24.02
CA GLY A 33 -20.33 12.85 24.87
C GLY A 33 -20.43 14.22 24.18
N ARG A 34 -20.33 14.30 22.84
CA ARG A 34 -20.35 15.58 22.11
C ARG A 34 -21.26 15.61 20.88
N VAL A 35 -21.27 14.55 20.07
CA VAL A 35 -22.14 14.47 18.88
C VAL A 35 -22.75 13.08 18.83
N GLU A 36 -24.04 13.01 19.15
CA GLU A 36 -24.84 11.80 19.03
C GLU A 36 -25.61 11.85 17.70
N VAL A 37 -25.47 10.79 16.89
CA VAL A 37 -26.23 10.62 15.65
C VAL A 37 -27.37 9.65 15.92
N LEU A 38 -28.61 10.05 15.62
CA LEU A 38 -29.79 9.21 15.85
C LEU A 38 -29.76 7.94 14.99
N SER A 39 -30.45 6.90 15.47
CA SER A 39 -30.53 5.63 14.76
C SER A 39 -31.33 5.77 13.46
N ARG A 40 -31.07 4.87 12.51
CA ARG A 40 -31.70 4.88 11.19
C ARG A 40 -33.22 4.75 11.28
N GLU A 41 -33.70 3.91 12.17
CA GLU A 41 -35.13 3.63 12.37
C GLU A 41 -35.90 4.88 12.83
N GLN A 42 -35.30 5.66 13.74
CA GLN A 42 -35.88 6.90 14.23
C GLN A 42 -35.97 7.96 13.12
N ILE A 43 -34.92 8.06 12.31
CA ILE A 43 -34.84 9.01 11.19
C ILE A 43 -35.82 8.64 10.08
N GLU A 44 -35.87 7.36 9.68
CA GLU A 44 -36.75 6.88 8.62
C GLU A 44 -38.23 7.05 8.97
N GLY A 45 -38.60 6.85 10.24
CA GLY A 45 -39.96 7.09 10.72
C GLY A 45 -40.39 8.56 10.55
N ALA A 46 -39.52 9.51 10.89
CA ALA A 46 -39.80 10.94 10.75
C ALA A 46 -39.78 11.41 9.28
N VAL A 47 -38.89 10.85 8.45
CA VAL A 47 -38.81 11.16 7.02
C VAL A 47 -40.07 10.67 6.27
N LYS A 48 -40.55 9.45 6.56
CA LYS A 48 -41.76 8.90 5.92
C LYS A 48 -43.01 9.74 6.18
N THR A 49 -43.11 10.39 7.34
CA THR A 49 -44.25 11.25 7.69
C THR A 49 -44.20 12.64 7.07
N GLU A 50 -43.01 13.21 6.86
CA GLU A 50 -42.85 14.64 6.50
C GLU A 50 -42.34 14.86 5.05
N ALA A 51 -41.80 13.83 4.39
CA ALA A 51 -41.20 13.92 3.06
C ALA A 51 -41.97 13.09 2.00
N ALA A 52 -43.28 13.27 1.92
CA ALA A 52 -44.17 12.54 0.99
C ALA A 52 -43.83 12.75 -0.51
N SER A 53 -43.06 13.80 -0.86
CA SER A 53 -42.65 14.15 -2.23
C SER A 53 -41.23 13.70 -2.61
N GLY A 54 -40.49 13.03 -1.72
CA GLY A 54 -39.13 12.54 -1.99
C GLY A 54 -38.04 13.61 -2.11
N ASN A 55 -38.38 14.90 -2.04
CA ASN A 55 -37.43 16.01 -2.08
C ASN A 55 -37.31 16.65 -0.69
N ILE A 56 -36.12 16.52 -0.09
CA ILE A 56 -35.79 17.12 1.20
C ILE A 56 -35.11 18.47 0.93
N ASN A 57 -35.76 19.56 1.32
CA ASN A 57 -35.21 20.91 1.30
C ASN A 57 -34.98 21.42 2.74
N GLU A 58 -34.40 22.61 2.89
CA GLU A 58 -34.08 23.16 4.21
C GLU A 58 -35.32 23.30 5.11
N THR A 59 -36.47 23.70 4.58
CA THR A 59 -37.72 23.83 5.35
C THR A 59 -38.20 22.48 5.87
N THR A 60 -38.16 21.43 5.04
CA THR A 60 -38.50 20.06 5.43
C THR A 60 -37.49 19.51 6.43
N ALA A 61 -36.19 19.76 6.21
CA ALA A 61 -35.12 19.35 7.12
C ALA A 61 -35.27 19.97 8.51
N ARG A 62 -35.64 21.26 8.60
CA ARG A 62 -35.94 21.95 9.88
C ARG A 62 -37.11 21.29 10.62
N ARG A 63 -38.17 20.94 9.89
CA ARG A 63 -39.35 20.29 10.47
C ARG A 63 -39.02 18.88 11.01
N ILE A 64 -38.27 18.09 10.25
CA ILE A 64 -37.81 16.77 10.67
C ILE A 64 -36.89 16.89 11.89
N GLY A 65 -35.96 17.86 11.89
CA GLY A 65 -35.06 18.11 13.01
C GLY A 65 -35.78 18.49 14.31
N ASN A 66 -36.78 19.38 14.22
CA ASN A 66 -37.63 19.75 15.36
C ASN A 66 -38.41 18.55 15.92
N ARG A 67 -38.95 17.69 15.04
CA ARG A 67 -39.68 16.48 15.45
C ARG A 67 -38.79 15.45 16.13
N LEU A 68 -37.56 15.31 15.64
CA LEU A 68 -36.55 14.40 16.18
C LEU A 68 -35.80 14.97 17.40
N ASN A 69 -36.09 16.23 17.78
CA ASN A 69 -35.43 16.94 18.87
C ASN A 69 -33.89 16.92 18.76
N VAL A 70 -33.36 17.25 17.57
CA VAL A 70 -31.92 17.31 17.29
C VAL A 70 -31.44 18.74 17.03
N ASP A 71 -30.19 19.02 17.36
CA ASP A 71 -29.59 20.35 17.14
C ASP A 71 -29.25 20.61 15.66
N PHE A 72 -28.89 19.55 14.93
CA PHE A 72 -28.43 19.63 13.55
C PHE A 72 -29.05 18.54 12.67
N VAL A 73 -29.29 18.89 11.41
CA VAL A 73 -29.76 17.97 10.37
C VAL A 73 -28.85 18.07 9.14
N LEU A 74 -28.29 16.92 8.72
CA LEU A 74 -27.51 16.80 7.48
C LEU A 74 -28.34 16.07 6.42
N PHE A 75 -28.45 16.65 5.22
CA PHE A 75 -29.13 16.02 4.08
C PHE A 75 -28.43 16.38 2.78
N GLY A 76 -28.67 15.61 1.71
CA GLY A 76 -27.98 15.83 0.44
C GLY A 76 -28.46 14.95 -0.69
N SER A 77 -27.80 15.09 -1.84
CA SER A 77 -27.98 14.25 -3.01
C SER A 77 -26.67 13.82 -3.63
N LEU A 78 -26.67 12.61 -4.19
CA LEU A 78 -25.65 12.06 -5.06
C LEU A 78 -26.25 11.95 -6.46
N THR A 79 -25.63 12.57 -7.46
CA THR A 79 -26.08 12.46 -8.86
C THR A 79 -25.00 11.77 -9.68
N VAL A 80 -25.36 10.70 -10.39
CA VAL A 80 -24.48 9.92 -11.26
C VAL A 80 -25.00 10.04 -12.69
N LEU A 81 -24.19 10.62 -13.58
CA LEU A 81 -24.51 10.80 -14.99
C LEU A 81 -23.31 10.36 -15.85
N GLY A 82 -23.41 9.17 -16.44
CA GLY A 82 -22.29 8.54 -17.14
C GLY A 82 -21.16 8.24 -16.15
N GLU A 83 -19.96 8.76 -16.44
CA GLU A 83 -18.79 8.66 -15.55
C GLU A 83 -18.75 9.78 -14.50
N ASN A 84 -19.55 10.83 -14.66
CA ASN A 84 -19.55 11.96 -13.73
C ASN A 84 -20.43 11.69 -12.51
N VAL A 85 -19.91 12.05 -11.34
CA VAL A 85 -20.59 11.96 -10.07
C VAL A 85 -20.50 13.29 -9.34
N SER A 86 -21.64 13.84 -8.92
CA SER A 86 -21.70 15.04 -8.07
C SER A 86 -22.34 14.72 -6.72
N ILE A 87 -21.85 15.39 -5.69
CA ILE A 87 -22.38 15.30 -4.33
C ILE A 87 -22.72 16.70 -3.85
N ASP A 88 -23.95 16.85 -3.39
CA ASP A 88 -24.47 18.04 -2.75
C ASP A 88 -24.88 17.68 -1.32
N ALA A 89 -24.39 18.40 -0.32
CA ALA A 89 -24.79 18.21 1.06
C ALA A 89 -25.06 19.55 1.75
N LYS A 90 -26.05 19.57 2.64
CA LYS A 90 -26.43 20.74 3.42
C LYS A 90 -26.61 20.37 4.88
N LEU A 91 -25.95 21.12 5.76
CA LEU A 91 -26.10 21.00 7.21
C LEU A 91 -26.91 22.19 7.73
N VAL A 92 -27.98 21.89 8.46
CA VAL A 92 -28.92 22.88 8.99
C VAL A 92 -28.89 22.86 10.51
N ASP A 93 -28.67 24.02 11.11
CA ASP A 93 -28.87 24.29 12.53
C ASP A 93 -30.36 24.51 12.80
N ILE A 94 -30.95 23.66 13.65
CA ILE A 94 -32.38 23.65 13.94
C ILE A 94 -32.81 24.83 14.81
N ALA A 95 -31.93 25.30 15.71
CA ALA A 95 -32.17 26.49 16.53
C ALA A 95 -32.15 27.78 15.71
N GLY A 96 -31.62 27.74 14.48
CA GLY A 96 -31.54 28.90 13.58
C GLY A 96 -30.50 29.93 13.99
N ALA A 97 -29.59 29.61 14.91
CA ALA A 97 -28.51 30.49 15.34
C ALA A 97 -27.41 30.61 14.26
N ARG A 98 -27.30 29.63 13.36
CA ARG A 98 -26.33 29.60 12.25
C ARG A 98 -27.00 29.49 10.90
N THR A 99 -26.40 30.11 9.89
CA THR A 99 -26.76 29.89 8.48
C THR A 99 -26.43 28.45 8.09
N ALA A 100 -27.26 27.86 7.21
CA ALA A 100 -27.05 26.51 6.74
C ALA A 100 -25.74 26.43 5.93
N LEU A 101 -24.92 25.42 6.23
CA LEU A 101 -23.67 25.16 5.51
C LEU A 101 -23.96 24.28 4.30
N THR A 102 -23.37 24.63 3.15
CA THR A 102 -23.48 23.88 1.90
C THR A 102 -22.13 23.34 1.47
N PHE A 103 -22.11 22.09 1.03
CA PHE A 103 -20.94 21.39 0.55
C PHE A 103 -21.25 20.81 -0.84
N PHE A 104 -20.35 21.01 -1.79
CA PHE A 104 -20.49 20.53 -3.15
C PHE A 104 -19.15 19.96 -3.64
N ASP A 105 -19.18 18.81 -4.31
CA ASP A 105 -18.01 18.23 -4.95
C ASP A 105 -18.41 17.41 -6.19
N GLN A 106 -17.51 17.26 -7.18
CA GLN A 106 -17.72 16.42 -8.36
C GLN A 106 -16.48 15.57 -8.70
N SER A 107 -16.69 14.44 -9.37
CA SER A 107 -15.65 13.53 -9.83
C SER A 107 -16.06 12.79 -11.11
N GLN A 108 -15.08 12.24 -11.83
CA GLN A 108 -15.28 11.31 -12.96
C GLN A 108 -15.14 9.83 -12.54
N ASP A 109 -15.05 9.55 -11.24
CA ASP A 109 -14.89 8.20 -10.71
C ASP A 109 -15.91 7.94 -9.60
N LEU A 110 -16.76 6.92 -9.79
CA LEU A 110 -17.72 6.48 -8.77
C LEU A 110 -17.02 5.98 -7.50
N GLY A 111 -15.79 5.45 -7.61
CA GLY A 111 -14.95 5.08 -6.47
C GLY A 111 -14.53 6.29 -5.61
N ALA A 112 -14.48 7.49 -6.20
CA ALA A 112 -14.13 8.71 -5.48
C ALA A 112 -15.26 9.23 -4.58
N VAL A 113 -16.50 8.74 -4.73
CA VAL A 113 -17.65 9.13 -3.88
C VAL A 113 -17.34 8.95 -2.41
N ILE A 114 -16.72 7.83 -2.05
CA ILE A 114 -16.28 7.53 -0.69
C ILE A 114 -15.33 8.63 -0.21
N THR A 115 -14.31 8.97 -0.99
CA THR A 115 -13.34 10.04 -0.68
C THR A 115 -14.01 11.41 -0.56
N LYS A 116 -15.02 11.70 -1.36
CA LYS A 116 -15.71 13.00 -1.29
C LYS A 116 -16.61 13.13 -0.07
N ILE A 117 -17.35 12.08 0.27
CA ILE A 117 -18.13 12.01 1.52
C ILE A 117 -17.21 12.18 2.73
N ASN A 118 -15.99 11.66 2.65
CA ASN A 118 -14.97 11.82 3.69
C ASN A 118 -14.55 13.28 3.88
N LEU A 119 -14.32 14.01 2.79
CA LEU A 119 -13.97 15.42 2.82
C LEU A 119 -15.11 16.28 3.36
N ILE A 120 -16.35 15.99 2.96
CA ILE A 120 -17.54 16.68 3.48
C ILE A 120 -17.64 16.48 5.01
N ALA A 121 -17.46 15.26 5.51
CA ALA A 121 -17.49 15.00 6.94
C ALA A 121 -16.36 15.71 7.69
N ALA A 122 -15.16 15.81 7.09
CA ALA A 122 -14.03 16.54 7.67
C ALA A 122 -14.30 18.04 7.74
N ASP A 123 -14.84 18.63 6.66
CA ASP A 123 -15.18 20.05 6.59
C ASP A 123 -16.32 20.42 7.56
N ILE A 124 -17.32 19.55 7.71
CA ILE A 124 -18.34 19.68 8.75
C ILE A 124 -17.71 19.68 10.14
N ASN A 125 -16.81 18.74 10.41
CA ASN A 125 -16.13 18.65 11.71
C ASN A 125 -15.31 19.89 12.05
N ASP A 126 -14.58 20.43 11.08
CA ASP A 126 -13.76 21.61 11.25
C ASP A 126 -14.63 22.86 11.50
N ARG A 127 -15.58 23.14 10.59
CA ARG A 127 -16.39 24.35 10.63
C ARG A 127 -17.41 24.38 11.76
N MET A 128 -17.95 23.24 12.18
CA MET A 128 -19.04 23.19 13.16
C MET A 128 -18.60 22.85 14.56
N PHE A 129 -17.64 21.94 14.69
CA PHE A 129 -17.20 21.41 15.98
C PHE A 129 -15.80 21.89 16.37
N GLY A 130 -15.21 22.83 15.60
CA GLY A 130 -13.90 23.42 15.89
C GLY A 130 -12.77 22.40 15.86
N ARG A 131 -12.94 21.31 15.11
CA ARG A 131 -11.96 20.23 14.98
C ARG A 131 -11.01 20.55 13.84
N ALA A 132 -10.09 21.48 14.07
CA ALA A 132 -8.92 21.58 13.22
C ALA A 132 -8.17 20.24 13.30
N GLN A 133 -8.16 19.49 12.20
CA GLN A 133 -7.12 18.47 12.00
C GLN A 133 -5.80 19.24 12.06
N VAL A 134 -5.03 19.03 13.13
CA VAL A 134 -3.77 19.75 13.37
C VAL A 134 -2.76 19.32 12.30
N SER A 135 -2.80 20.01 11.17
CA SER A 135 -1.72 20.04 10.19
C SER A 135 -0.52 20.67 10.87
N ALA A 136 0.40 19.86 11.37
CA ALA A 136 1.73 20.31 11.74
C ALA A 136 2.56 20.52 10.46
N THR A 137 2.38 21.66 9.80
CA THR A 137 3.44 22.26 8.97
C THR A 137 4.12 23.34 9.79
N ALA A 138 5.41 23.11 10.06
CA ALA A 138 6.29 24.06 10.73
C ALA A 138 6.41 25.34 9.89
N LYS A 139 6.22 26.49 10.55
CA LYS A 139 6.59 27.82 10.05
C LYS A 139 8.10 27.87 9.79
N ALA A 140 8.51 28.22 8.58
CA ALA A 140 9.81 28.82 8.32
C ALA A 140 9.74 30.35 8.61
N PRO A 141 10.83 31.00 9.04
CA PRO A 141 10.80 32.36 9.56
C PRO A 141 10.70 33.42 8.46
N ALA A 142 10.10 34.55 8.83
CA ALA A 142 10.02 35.76 8.04
C ALA A 142 11.40 36.44 7.89
N ALA A 143 11.71 36.88 6.68
CA ALA A 143 12.69 37.93 6.41
C ALA A 143 12.01 39.04 5.58
N ALA A 144 11.91 40.22 6.19
CA ALA A 144 11.73 41.51 5.52
C ALA A 144 13.09 41.94 4.91
N ALA A 145 13.27 42.79 3.90
CA ALA A 145 12.45 43.69 3.09
C ALA A 145 13.28 44.10 1.84
N ALA A 146 12.62 44.46 0.72
CA ALA A 146 12.93 45.63 -0.13
C ALA A 146 11.98 45.67 -1.37
N ALA A 147 11.47 46.86 -1.71
CA ALA A 147 10.46 47.17 -2.74
C ALA A 147 11.10 47.75 -4.04
N PRO A 148 10.37 48.37 -4.99
CA PRO A 148 9.23 47.93 -5.83
C PRO A 148 9.46 48.17 -7.35
N THR A 149 8.55 47.69 -8.23
CA THR A 149 8.12 48.19 -9.58
C THR A 149 7.63 46.97 -10.41
N ALA A 150 6.64 46.96 -11.30
CA ALA A 150 5.75 47.93 -11.93
C ALA A 150 4.42 47.25 -12.33
N LYS A 151 3.40 48.07 -12.67
CA LYS A 151 2.04 47.72 -13.12
C LYS A 151 1.95 46.70 -14.28
N PRO A 152 0.91 45.84 -14.33
CA PRO A 152 0.43 45.20 -15.55
C PRO A 152 -0.71 46.01 -16.23
N PRO A 153 -0.83 46.03 -17.57
CA PRO A 153 -1.97 46.62 -18.26
C PRO A 153 -3.18 45.65 -18.33
N PRO A 154 -4.40 46.17 -18.54
CA PRO A 154 -5.65 45.45 -18.30
C PRO A 154 -6.12 44.67 -19.54
N LYS A 155 -6.70 43.48 -19.34
CA LYS A 155 -7.55 42.83 -20.36
C LYS A 155 -9.02 43.10 -20.07
N LYS A 156 -9.69 43.63 -21.09
CA LYS A 156 -11.12 43.94 -21.13
C LYS A 156 -11.95 42.66 -21.04
N SER A 157 -13.03 42.75 -20.28
CA SER A 157 -14.15 41.82 -20.25
C SER A 157 -14.82 41.73 -21.62
N ARG A 158 -15.22 40.52 -22.02
CA ARG A 158 -16.51 40.31 -22.66
C ARG A 158 -16.99 38.89 -22.36
N VAL A 159 -18.24 38.89 -21.90
CA VAL A 159 -19.01 37.79 -21.35
C VAL A 159 -19.95 37.31 -22.46
N HIS A 160 -20.17 35.99 -22.48
CA HIS A 160 -21.11 35.20 -23.31
C HIS A 160 -20.68 34.86 -24.75
N ASP A 161 -20.26 33.60 -24.95
CA ASP A 161 -21.01 32.59 -25.73
C ASP A 161 -20.49 31.16 -25.43
N HIS A 162 -21.34 30.16 -25.68
CA HIS A 162 -21.44 28.83 -25.03
C HIS A 162 -20.47 27.72 -25.50
N PRO A 163 -20.40 26.57 -24.78
CA PRO A 163 -19.32 25.57 -24.85
C PRO A 163 -19.68 24.35 -25.71
N GLU A 164 -18.84 23.97 -26.69
CA GLU A 164 -18.96 22.64 -27.32
C GLU A 164 -17.73 22.12 -28.12
N LYS A 165 -16.51 22.60 -27.88
CA LYS A 165 -15.32 22.10 -28.61
C LYS A 165 -14.07 21.86 -27.76
N VAL A 166 -14.23 21.12 -26.67
CA VAL A 166 -13.08 20.52 -25.95
C VAL A 166 -13.48 19.12 -25.48
N LEU A 167 -13.74 18.23 -26.44
CA LEU A 167 -13.95 16.79 -26.26
C LEU A 167 -13.45 16.13 -27.55
N GLN A 168 -12.12 16.05 -27.67
CA GLN A 168 -11.39 15.17 -28.58
C GLN A 168 -9.91 15.27 -28.21
N ASP A 169 -9.46 14.37 -27.34
CA ASP A 169 -8.19 13.65 -27.47
C ASP A 169 -8.09 12.61 -26.34
N ASP A 170 -8.96 11.60 -26.42
CA ASP A 170 -8.71 10.30 -25.80
C ASP A 170 -8.02 9.41 -26.83
N GLY A 171 -6.71 9.22 -26.66
CA GLY A 171 -5.87 8.39 -27.52
C GLY A 171 -5.37 7.14 -26.81
N PHE A 172 -6.27 6.17 -26.59
CA PHE A 172 -5.91 4.77 -26.36
C PHE A 172 -5.44 4.16 -27.69
N ILE A 173 -4.20 3.65 -27.76
CA ILE A 173 -3.73 2.86 -28.91
C ILE A 173 -3.87 1.37 -28.60
N THR A 174 -4.68 0.71 -29.42
CA THR A 174 -4.73 -0.74 -29.65
C THR A 174 -3.69 -1.16 -30.69
N GLN A 175 -3.15 -2.39 -30.57
CA GLN A 175 -2.41 -3.14 -31.60
C GLN A 175 -3.18 -3.13 -32.95
N ASP A 176 -2.58 -3.24 -34.15
CA ASP A 176 -1.57 -4.21 -34.58
C ASP A 176 -1.07 -3.90 -36.01
N LYS A 177 0.02 -4.59 -36.41
CA LYS A 177 0.56 -4.88 -37.77
C LYS A 177 1.75 -4.10 -38.35
N SER A 178 2.75 -4.94 -38.67
CA SER A 178 3.94 -4.78 -39.51
C SER A 178 3.64 -4.34 -40.94
N GLU A 179 4.45 -3.43 -41.49
CA GLU A 179 5.30 -3.66 -42.67
C GLU A 179 6.20 -2.44 -42.90
N GLY A 180 7.43 -2.66 -43.38
CA GLY A 180 8.50 -1.68 -43.42
C GLY A 180 8.36 -0.62 -44.52
N VAL A 181 9.13 0.46 -44.36
CA VAL A 181 10.12 0.97 -45.33
C VAL A 181 10.87 2.14 -44.69
N SER A 182 12.18 2.11 -44.87
CA SER A 182 13.19 3.10 -44.48
C SER A 182 13.00 4.45 -45.17
N THR A 183 13.15 5.56 -44.44
CA THR A 183 13.74 6.79 -44.99
C THR A 183 14.63 7.49 -43.97
N LEU A 184 15.76 7.94 -44.50
CA LEU A 184 16.93 8.52 -43.85
C LEU A 184 16.65 9.83 -43.11
N GLY A 185 17.34 9.98 -41.97
CA GLY A 185 18.29 11.07 -41.71
C GLY A 185 17.72 12.48 -41.49
N ILE A 186 17.84 12.98 -40.25
CA ILE A 186 18.57 14.21 -39.91
C ILE A 186 18.86 14.15 -38.40
N ASP A 187 20.15 14.07 -38.07
CA ASP A 187 20.69 14.29 -36.74
C ASP A 187 20.45 15.74 -36.31
N ARG A 188 19.77 15.92 -35.19
CA ARG A 188 19.97 17.08 -34.32
C ARG A 188 20.02 16.59 -32.88
N GLY A 189 21.22 16.69 -32.31
CA GLY A 189 21.54 16.35 -30.95
C GLY A 189 20.58 17.01 -29.95
N ALA A 190 19.77 16.17 -29.33
CA ALA A 190 19.37 16.33 -27.95
C ALA A 190 19.75 15.00 -27.31
N THR A 191 20.69 15.04 -26.36
CA THR A 191 20.95 13.96 -25.43
C THR A 191 19.62 13.56 -24.79
N ARG A 192 19.00 12.50 -25.31
CA ARG A 192 17.92 11.79 -24.61
C ARG A 192 18.57 11.29 -23.33
N GLU A 193 18.30 11.98 -22.23
CA GLU A 193 18.55 11.47 -20.88
C GLU A 193 18.01 10.04 -20.84
N SER A 194 18.93 9.08 -20.72
CA SER A 194 18.63 7.67 -20.65
C SER A 194 17.95 7.41 -19.30
N GLN A 195 16.65 7.65 -19.25
CA GLN A 195 15.84 7.19 -18.13
C GLN A 195 16.00 5.66 -18.04
N PRO A 196 16.32 5.10 -16.86
CA PRO A 196 16.42 3.66 -16.71
C PRO A 196 15.12 3.02 -17.18
N GLN A 197 15.23 2.12 -18.17
CA GLN A 197 14.08 1.43 -18.73
C GLN A 197 13.50 0.51 -17.66
N ILE A 198 12.25 0.77 -17.27
CA ILE A 198 11.54 -0.09 -16.33
C ILE A 198 10.97 -1.25 -17.14
N TRP A 199 11.48 -2.45 -16.85
CA TRP A 199 10.85 -3.66 -17.33
C TRP A 199 9.54 -3.90 -16.59
N ARG A 200 8.52 -4.42 -17.29
CA ARG A 200 7.22 -4.71 -16.70
C ARG A 200 6.61 -5.97 -17.31
N SER A 201 6.13 -6.85 -16.44
CA SER A 201 5.39 -8.04 -16.85
C SER A 201 4.02 -7.72 -17.45
N ALA A 202 3.37 -8.72 -18.04
CA ALA A 202 1.91 -8.67 -18.22
C ALA A 202 1.20 -8.43 -16.87
N SER A 203 0.00 -7.87 -16.92
CA SER A 203 -0.81 -7.65 -15.71
C SER A 203 -1.47 -8.96 -15.26
N PHE A 204 -1.54 -9.14 -13.94
CA PHE A 204 -2.21 -10.24 -13.28
C PHE A 204 -3.56 -9.78 -12.75
N ASN A 205 -4.61 -10.58 -12.95
CA ASN A 205 -5.95 -10.33 -12.39
C ASN A 205 -6.09 -10.87 -10.95
N HIS A 206 -5.01 -10.78 -10.18
CA HIS A 206 -4.98 -11.13 -8.77
C HIS A 206 -3.98 -10.25 -8.03
N ARG A 207 -4.08 -10.22 -6.70
CA ARG A 207 -3.09 -9.59 -5.84
C ARG A 207 -1.87 -10.48 -5.67
N ILE A 208 -0.68 -9.91 -5.86
CA ILE A 208 0.58 -10.55 -5.49
C ILE A 208 0.94 -10.09 -4.07
N ASN A 209 1.10 -11.03 -3.16
CA ASN A 209 1.42 -10.82 -1.75
C ASN A 209 2.94 -10.86 -1.47
N GLY A 210 3.73 -11.47 -2.35
CA GLY A 210 5.16 -11.66 -2.12
C GLY A 210 5.92 -12.06 -3.37
N VAL A 211 7.23 -11.82 -3.38
CA VAL A 211 8.15 -12.16 -4.47
C VAL A 211 9.51 -12.64 -3.94
N ALA A 212 10.09 -13.65 -4.57
CA ALA A 212 11.42 -14.18 -4.29
C ALA A 212 12.13 -14.64 -5.57
N LEU A 213 13.46 -14.77 -5.49
CA LEU A 213 14.33 -15.17 -6.60
C LEU A 213 15.24 -16.32 -6.16
N GLY A 214 15.26 -17.40 -6.93
CA GLY A 214 16.18 -18.52 -6.70
C GLY A 214 16.06 -19.60 -7.77
N ASP A 215 17.10 -20.43 -7.87
CA ASP A 215 17.14 -21.65 -8.70
C ASP A 215 16.37 -22.76 -7.97
N VAL A 216 15.05 -22.80 -8.18
CA VAL A 216 14.15 -23.67 -7.41
C VAL A 216 13.95 -25.03 -8.07
N ASP A 217 14.38 -25.19 -9.33
CA ASP A 217 14.36 -26.47 -10.04
C ASP A 217 15.75 -27.06 -10.35
N GLY A 218 16.82 -26.40 -9.92
CA GLY A 218 18.19 -26.90 -9.88
C GLY A 218 18.89 -26.92 -11.23
N ASP A 219 18.42 -26.13 -12.21
CA ASP A 219 18.96 -26.09 -13.57
C ASP A 219 20.01 -24.98 -13.79
N GLY A 220 20.33 -24.24 -12.74
CA GLY A 220 21.30 -23.15 -12.74
C GLY A 220 20.72 -21.81 -13.18
N LYS A 221 19.44 -21.74 -13.53
CA LYS A 221 18.73 -20.49 -13.83
C LYS A 221 17.90 -20.05 -12.63
N ILE A 222 17.71 -18.74 -12.52
CA ILE A 222 16.93 -18.12 -11.47
C ILE A 222 15.47 -18.02 -11.91
N GLU A 223 14.57 -18.53 -11.06
CA GLU A 223 13.14 -18.34 -11.19
C GLU A 223 12.67 -17.15 -10.34
N THR A 224 11.63 -16.48 -10.84
CA THR A 224 10.81 -15.58 -10.04
C THR A 224 9.65 -16.34 -9.42
N VAL A 225 9.67 -16.49 -8.10
CA VAL A 225 8.57 -17.05 -7.31
C VAL A 225 7.68 -15.91 -6.83
N THR A 226 6.39 -15.95 -7.14
CA THR A 226 5.40 -15.03 -6.58
C THR A 226 4.33 -15.79 -5.80
N ILE A 227 3.75 -15.12 -4.82
CA ILE A 227 2.61 -15.67 -4.06
C ILE A 227 1.37 -14.80 -4.22
N ALA A 228 0.24 -15.42 -4.46
CA ALA A 228 -1.09 -14.86 -4.29
C ALA A 228 -1.67 -15.36 -2.94
N PRO A 229 -2.85 -14.90 -2.48
CA PRO A 229 -3.43 -15.31 -1.19
C PRO A 229 -3.41 -16.81 -0.90
N HIS A 230 -3.58 -17.67 -1.90
CA HIS A 230 -3.67 -19.13 -1.78
C HIS A 230 -2.91 -19.88 -2.88
N THR A 231 -1.92 -19.24 -3.52
CA THR A 231 -1.23 -19.83 -4.68
C THR A 231 0.23 -19.40 -4.71
N VAL A 232 1.13 -20.34 -4.99
CA VAL A 232 2.51 -20.07 -5.38
C VAL A 232 2.60 -20.19 -6.91
N LEU A 233 3.15 -19.18 -7.56
CA LEU A 233 3.36 -19.13 -9.02
C LEU A 233 4.85 -18.99 -9.27
N ILE A 234 5.40 -19.81 -10.16
CA ILE A 234 6.82 -19.81 -10.49
C ILE A 234 6.97 -19.42 -11.95
N PHE A 235 7.85 -18.47 -12.23
CA PHE A 235 8.09 -17.94 -13.56
C PHE A 235 9.59 -18.01 -13.88
N ARG A 236 9.89 -18.19 -15.15
CA ARG A 236 11.23 -18.03 -15.71
C ARG A 236 11.24 -16.89 -16.72
N SER A 237 12.21 -16.01 -16.60
CA SER A 237 12.49 -14.98 -17.59
C SER A 237 13.65 -15.46 -18.45
N GLU A 238 13.40 -15.71 -19.73
CA GLU A 238 14.44 -16.14 -20.68
C GLU A 238 14.13 -15.63 -22.08
N GLY A 239 15.15 -15.10 -22.76
CA GLY A 239 15.00 -14.54 -24.12
C GLY A 239 13.96 -13.41 -24.20
N GLY A 240 13.84 -12.61 -23.14
CA GLY A 240 12.85 -11.52 -23.01
C GLY A 240 11.42 -11.98 -22.72
N ALA A 241 11.17 -13.28 -22.55
CA ALA A 241 9.85 -13.82 -22.23
C ALA A 241 9.73 -14.22 -20.76
N PHE A 242 8.73 -13.69 -20.07
CA PHE A 242 8.39 -14.05 -18.69
C PHE A 242 7.28 -15.09 -18.66
N ARG A 243 7.65 -16.37 -18.51
CA ARG A 243 6.74 -17.51 -18.66
C ARG A 243 6.51 -18.23 -17.34
N LYS A 244 5.26 -18.57 -17.04
CA LYS A 244 4.91 -19.40 -15.89
C LYS A 244 5.37 -20.84 -16.12
N THR A 245 6.20 -21.36 -15.23
CA THR A 245 6.73 -22.74 -15.27
C THR A 245 5.96 -23.67 -14.34
N ALA A 246 5.47 -23.15 -13.20
CA ALA A 246 4.65 -23.93 -12.26
C ALA A 246 3.58 -23.08 -11.55
N GLU A 247 2.55 -23.77 -11.07
CA GLU A 247 1.50 -23.21 -10.22
C GLU A 247 1.13 -24.24 -9.14
N ILE A 248 1.27 -23.85 -7.88
CA ILE A 248 0.93 -24.68 -6.73
C ILE A 248 -0.20 -23.98 -5.97
N LYS A 249 -1.40 -24.56 -6.05
CA LYS A 249 -2.56 -24.08 -5.29
C LYS A 249 -2.51 -24.62 -3.88
N GLU A 250 -2.79 -23.75 -2.92
CA GLU A 250 -2.89 -24.06 -1.51
C GLU A 250 -4.35 -24.02 -1.05
N SER A 251 -4.65 -24.72 0.04
CA SER A 251 -5.94 -24.63 0.71
C SER A 251 -6.26 -23.19 1.12
N ILE A 252 -7.53 -22.81 1.02
CA ILE A 252 -8.06 -21.54 1.55
C ILE A 252 -7.79 -21.35 3.06
N ASN A 253 -7.44 -22.44 3.76
CA ASN A 253 -7.06 -22.43 5.17
C ASN A 253 -5.66 -21.84 5.44
N LYS A 254 -4.87 -21.56 4.40
CA LYS A 254 -3.58 -20.88 4.50
C LYS A 254 -3.60 -19.62 3.64
N TYR A 255 -3.41 -18.47 4.28
CA TYR A 255 -3.28 -17.18 3.63
C TYR A 255 -1.80 -16.79 3.55
N LEU A 256 -1.23 -16.77 2.34
CA LEU A 256 0.20 -16.57 2.11
C LEU A 256 0.56 -15.08 2.26
N ILE A 257 1.56 -14.76 3.07
CA ILE A 257 1.95 -13.38 3.42
C ILE A 257 3.42 -13.05 3.17
N GLY A 258 4.24 -14.02 2.79
CA GLY A 258 5.64 -13.79 2.42
C GLY A 258 6.25 -15.05 1.80
N VAL A 259 7.24 -14.85 0.95
CA VAL A 259 7.99 -15.93 0.31
C VAL A 259 9.45 -15.55 0.20
N ASP A 260 10.32 -16.53 0.44
CA ASP A 260 11.77 -16.42 0.29
C ASP A 260 12.30 -17.74 -0.28
N THR A 261 13.48 -17.67 -0.92
CA THR A 261 14.11 -18.81 -1.60
C THR A 261 15.59 -18.89 -1.27
N ALA A 262 16.06 -20.09 -0.93
CA ALA A 262 17.46 -20.42 -0.72
C ALA A 262 17.62 -21.94 -0.67
N ASP A 263 18.78 -22.46 -1.03
CA ASP A 263 19.17 -23.85 -0.76
C ASP A 263 19.81 -23.92 0.63
N ILE A 264 18.98 -24.11 1.67
CA ILE A 264 19.42 -24.13 3.07
C ILE A 264 19.81 -25.55 3.50
N ASN A 265 19.25 -26.57 2.87
CA ASN A 265 19.62 -27.96 3.16
C ASN A 265 20.79 -28.49 2.30
N GLU A 266 21.32 -27.65 1.40
CA GLU A 266 22.50 -27.89 0.57
C GLU A 266 22.35 -29.10 -0.38
N ASN A 267 21.14 -29.31 -0.91
CA ASN A 267 20.87 -30.40 -1.86
C ASN A 267 20.93 -29.98 -3.34
N GLY A 268 21.21 -28.70 -3.61
CA GLY A 268 21.29 -28.14 -4.96
C GLY A 268 19.96 -27.62 -5.53
N PHE A 269 18.87 -27.67 -4.76
CA PHE A 269 17.59 -27.06 -5.13
C PHE A 269 17.23 -26.00 -4.11
N ALA A 270 17.00 -24.75 -4.56
CA ALA A 270 16.52 -23.74 -3.63
C ALA A 270 15.12 -24.12 -3.12
N GLU A 271 14.96 -24.21 -1.80
CA GLU A 271 13.64 -24.40 -1.21
C GLU A 271 12.85 -23.08 -1.25
N ILE A 272 11.52 -23.21 -1.30
CA ILE A 272 10.59 -22.09 -1.27
C ILE A 272 9.97 -22.02 0.13
N PHE A 273 10.43 -21.07 0.93
CA PHE A 273 9.94 -20.80 2.28
C PHE A 273 8.70 -19.91 2.22
N VAL A 274 7.53 -20.50 2.41
CA VAL A 274 6.26 -19.78 2.35
C VAL A 274 5.78 -19.45 3.75
N THR A 275 5.84 -18.17 4.10
CA THR A 275 5.23 -17.66 5.31
C THR A 275 3.72 -17.46 5.09
N SER A 276 2.90 -18.10 5.94
CA SER A 276 1.45 -17.98 5.84
C SER A 276 0.75 -17.96 7.20
N LEU A 277 -0.49 -17.49 7.21
CA LEU A 277 -1.38 -17.51 8.34
C LEU A 277 -2.52 -18.50 8.09
N ASN A 278 -3.24 -18.89 9.13
CA ASN A 278 -4.52 -19.58 8.98
C ASN A 278 -5.61 -18.65 8.39
N ALA A 279 -6.76 -19.21 8.00
CA ALA A 279 -7.85 -18.47 7.34
C ALA A 279 -8.36 -17.23 8.09
N ASP A 280 -8.30 -17.21 9.42
CA ASP A 280 -8.72 -16.06 10.23
C ASP A 280 -7.57 -15.09 10.57
N HIS A 281 -6.40 -15.29 9.95
CA HIS A 281 -5.19 -14.47 10.08
C HIS A 281 -4.63 -14.35 11.51
N LYS A 282 -4.96 -15.28 12.43
CA LYS A 282 -4.51 -15.19 13.84
C LYS A 282 -3.25 -15.97 14.16
N VAL A 283 -2.98 -17.05 13.43
CA VAL A 283 -1.93 -18.02 13.76
C VAL A 283 -1.08 -18.31 12.53
N VAL A 284 0.23 -18.32 12.72
CA VAL A 284 1.18 -18.72 11.67
C VAL A 284 1.03 -20.19 11.34
N ASN A 285 0.96 -20.48 10.04
CA ASN A 285 0.73 -21.79 9.46
C ASN A 285 1.58 -22.00 8.20
N SER A 286 2.86 -21.63 8.28
CA SER A 286 3.85 -21.66 7.20
C SER A 286 4.18 -23.07 6.71
N TYR A 287 4.83 -23.16 5.54
CA TYR A 287 5.26 -24.41 4.93
C TYR A 287 6.48 -24.16 4.02
N VAL A 288 7.17 -25.24 3.64
CA VAL A 288 8.36 -25.19 2.76
C VAL A 288 8.14 -26.15 1.60
N LEU A 289 8.31 -25.67 0.38
CA LEU A 289 8.28 -26.48 -0.84
C LEU A 289 9.69 -26.75 -1.34
N GLU A 290 9.89 -27.92 -1.93
CA GLU A 290 11.12 -28.32 -2.59
C GLU A 290 10.79 -29.07 -3.88
N TYR A 291 11.62 -28.92 -4.90
CA TYR A 291 11.52 -29.67 -6.14
C TYR A 291 12.18 -31.04 -6.00
N ASN A 292 11.39 -32.12 -6.18
CA ASN A 292 11.90 -33.49 -6.09
C ASN A 292 12.44 -34.04 -7.43
N GLY A 293 12.78 -33.17 -8.38
CA GLY A 293 13.17 -33.55 -9.75
C GLY A 293 12.00 -33.77 -10.71
N LYS A 294 10.75 -33.80 -10.23
CA LYS A 294 9.53 -33.92 -11.07
C LYS A 294 8.47 -32.88 -10.78
N LYS A 295 8.27 -32.56 -9.50
CA LYS A 295 7.27 -31.60 -9.04
C LYS A 295 7.68 -30.98 -7.73
N PHE A 296 7.12 -29.81 -7.43
CA PHE A 296 7.20 -29.22 -6.10
C PHE A 296 6.36 -30.02 -5.10
N SER A 297 6.96 -30.36 -3.96
CA SER A 297 6.31 -31.03 -2.84
C SER A 297 6.62 -30.32 -1.54
N LYS A 298 5.70 -30.37 -0.57
CA LYS A 298 5.95 -29.85 0.78
C LYS A 298 6.91 -30.79 1.50
N ILE A 299 8.06 -30.26 1.92
CA ILE A 299 8.97 -30.96 2.84
C ILE A 299 8.65 -30.62 4.30
N ILE A 300 8.07 -29.45 4.53
CA ILE A 300 7.52 -29.02 5.83
C ILE A 300 6.12 -28.46 5.62
N ASP A 301 5.18 -28.83 6.49
CA ASP A 301 3.85 -28.24 6.55
C ASP A 301 3.48 -27.90 7.99
N SER A 302 2.60 -26.91 8.16
CA SER A 302 2.08 -26.44 9.44
C SER A 302 3.13 -25.91 10.42
N SER A 303 4.20 -25.32 9.89
CA SER A 303 5.20 -24.61 10.68
C SER A 303 4.60 -23.35 11.31
N ARG A 304 4.98 -23.07 12.57
CA ARG A 304 4.55 -21.86 13.29
C ARG A 304 5.59 -20.74 13.23
N HIS A 305 6.44 -20.76 12.21
CA HIS A 305 7.52 -19.79 12.04
C HIS A 305 7.23 -18.82 10.89
N TYR A 306 7.48 -17.54 11.12
CA TYR A 306 7.82 -16.64 10.02
C TYR A 306 9.18 -17.04 9.48
N TYR A 307 9.35 -16.96 8.16
CA TYR A 307 10.61 -17.23 7.48
C TYR A 307 11.06 -15.99 6.71
N ARG A 308 12.37 -15.73 6.76
CA ARG A 308 13.07 -14.78 5.89
C ARG A 308 14.43 -15.35 5.54
N VAL A 309 14.89 -15.13 4.32
CA VAL A 309 16.27 -15.40 3.93
C VAL A 309 17.03 -14.08 3.95
N ALA A 310 18.20 -14.08 4.60
CA ALA A 310 19.12 -12.95 4.62
C ALA A 310 20.41 -13.33 3.88
N VAL A 311 21.08 -12.35 3.28
CA VAL A 311 22.37 -12.55 2.59
C VAL A 311 23.46 -11.87 3.41
N THR A 312 24.41 -12.67 3.87
CA THR A 312 25.53 -12.24 4.71
C THR A 312 26.84 -12.27 3.92
N PRO A 313 27.82 -11.41 4.24
CA PRO A 313 29.08 -11.30 3.48
C PRO A 313 29.88 -12.60 3.40
N ASP A 314 30.05 -13.29 4.55
CA ASP A 314 30.95 -14.45 4.64
C ASP A 314 30.24 -15.79 4.50
N ARG A 315 28.97 -15.87 4.90
CA ARG A 315 28.21 -17.13 4.96
C ARG A 315 27.19 -17.28 3.85
N GLY A 316 26.99 -16.24 3.04
CA GLY A 316 25.98 -16.23 1.99
C GLY A 316 24.57 -16.23 2.57
N ARG A 317 23.68 -17.07 2.01
CA ARG A 317 22.27 -17.11 2.37
C ARG A 317 22.06 -17.85 3.70
N ILE A 318 21.38 -17.22 4.64
CA ILE A 318 20.97 -17.84 5.90
C ILE A 318 19.45 -17.77 6.05
N LEU A 319 18.87 -18.78 6.69
CA LEU A 319 17.44 -18.80 7.02
C LEU A 319 17.23 -18.22 8.42
N LEU A 320 16.33 -17.25 8.53
CA LEU A 320 15.89 -16.69 9.78
C LEU A 320 14.48 -17.18 10.11
N GLY A 321 14.23 -17.40 11.40
CA GLY A 321 12.97 -17.88 11.94
C GLY A 321 12.48 -17.04 13.12
N GLN A 322 11.16 -16.85 13.20
CA GLN A 322 10.52 -16.29 14.38
C GLN A 322 9.20 -17.00 14.67
N ARG A 323 9.04 -17.46 15.92
CA ARG A 323 7.79 -18.07 16.40
C ARG A 323 6.97 -17.05 17.19
N PRO A 324 5.94 -16.41 16.61
CA PRO A 324 5.12 -15.46 17.34
C PRO A 324 4.24 -16.14 18.39
N LYS A 325 3.80 -15.34 19.37
CA LYS A 325 2.71 -15.73 20.27
C LYS A 325 1.38 -15.33 19.63
N VAL A 326 0.33 -16.12 19.87
CA VAL A 326 -1.02 -15.79 19.39
C VAL A 326 -1.42 -14.41 19.90
N GLY A 327 -1.92 -13.55 19.00
CA GLY A 327 -2.28 -12.16 19.32
C GLY A 327 -1.10 -11.22 19.59
N LYS A 328 0.16 -11.67 19.40
CA LYS A 328 1.36 -10.82 19.49
C LYS A 328 2.31 -11.14 18.32
N PRO A 329 2.04 -10.60 17.11
CA PRO A 329 2.80 -10.93 15.92
C PRO A 329 4.30 -10.62 16.01
N SER A 330 4.72 -9.59 16.75
CA SER A 330 6.15 -9.29 16.92
C SER A 330 6.82 -10.01 18.09
N ALA A 331 6.10 -10.84 18.84
CA ALA A 331 6.69 -11.53 19.99
C ALA A 331 7.56 -12.72 19.54
N GLY A 332 8.45 -13.15 20.44
CA GLY A 332 9.32 -14.31 20.20
C GLY A 332 10.71 -13.89 19.75
N ALA A 333 11.71 -14.72 20.08
CA ALA A 333 13.07 -14.52 19.62
C ALA A 333 13.18 -14.79 18.12
N ILE A 334 14.08 -14.05 17.47
CA ILE A 334 14.52 -14.30 16.11
C ILE A 334 15.80 -15.11 16.18
N TYR A 335 15.94 -16.11 15.32
CA TYR A 335 17.07 -17.01 15.29
C TYR A 335 17.41 -17.43 13.87
N GLU A 336 18.64 -17.86 13.66
CA GLU A 336 19.03 -18.64 12.51
C GLU A 336 18.43 -20.05 12.58
N MET A 337 18.02 -20.56 11.43
CA MET A 337 17.46 -21.89 11.27
C MET A 337 18.35 -22.75 10.39
N LYS A 338 18.54 -24.01 10.78
CA LYS A 338 19.31 -25.00 10.00
C LYS A 338 18.47 -26.24 9.75
N TRP A 339 18.71 -26.87 8.61
CA TRP A 339 18.14 -28.17 8.31
C TRP A 339 18.79 -29.24 9.18
N GLN A 340 18.02 -29.89 10.03
CA GLN A 340 18.49 -30.99 10.86
C GLN A 340 17.38 -32.00 11.08
N SER A 341 17.69 -33.28 10.86
CA SER A 341 16.77 -34.39 11.14
C SER A 341 15.40 -34.27 10.44
N GLY A 342 15.37 -33.69 9.23
CA GLY A 342 14.15 -33.56 8.44
C GLY A 342 13.27 -32.36 8.81
N ASP A 343 13.78 -31.40 9.59
CA ASP A 343 13.08 -30.15 9.93
C ASP A 343 14.06 -28.96 9.94
N TYR A 344 13.52 -27.75 9.84
CA TYR A 344 14.26 -26.52 10.10
C TYR A 344 14.15 -26.17 11.57
N ILE A 345 15.28 -26.27 12.29
CA ILE A 345 15.31 -26.03 13.73
C ILE A 345 16.01 -24.70 14.09
N PRO A 346 15.57 -24.02 15.16
CA PRO A 346 16.29 -22.85 15.70
C PRO A 346 17.70 -23.20 16.18
N THR A 347 18.67 -22.35 15.88
CA THR A 347 20.07 -22.51 16.31
C THR A 347 20.57 -21.26 17.02
N ASP A 348 21.14 -20.30 16.28
CA ASP A 348 21.79 -19.12 16.84
C ASP A 348 20.79 -17.95 16.98
N PRO A 349 20.61 -17.36 18.17
CA PRO A 349 19.68 -16.25 18.36
C PRO A 349 20.23 -14.93 17.80
N ILE A 350 19.42 -14.22 17.02
CA ILE A 350 19.70 -12.84 16.60
C ILE A 350 19.20 -11.89 17.70
N LYS A 351 20.13 -11.23 18.39
CA LYS A 351 19.78 -10.26 19.42
C LYS A 351 19.11 -9.05 18.79
N THR A 352 17.92 -8.72 19.28
CA THR A 352 17.13 -7.60 18.78
C THR A 352 16.35 -6.93 19.92
N PRO A 353 15.91 -5.68 19.74
CA PRO A 353 14.99 -5.07 20.68
C PRO A 353 13.71 -5.90 20.83
N ARG A 354 13.07 -5.81 22.00
CA ARG A 354 11.78 -6.47 22.23
C ARG A 354 10.78 -6.07 21.15
N ASN A 355 9.95 -7.03 20.74
CA ASN A 355 8.91 -6.85 19.71
C ASN A 355 9.47 -6.50 18.32
N THR A 356 10.68 -6.94 17.96
CA THR A 356 11.11 -6.92 16.55
C THR A 356 10.36 -8.01 15.77
N ASN A 357 9.71 -7.67 14.67
CA ASN A 357 9.07 -8.65 13.79
C ASN A 357 10.01 -9.02 12.64
N LEU A 358 10.19 -10.33 12.41
CA LEU A 358 11.10 -10.86 11.41
C LEU A 358 10.71 -10.45 9.98
N MET A 359 9.43 -10.26 9.67
CA MET A 359 8.98 -9.98 8.30
C MET A 359 9.59 -8.69 7.72
N GLY A 360 10.06 -7.79 8.58
CA GLY A 360 10.75 -6.55 8.23
C GLY A 360 12.12 -6.41 8.88
N LEU A 361 12.78 -7.52 9.20
CA LEU A 361 14.18 -7.57 9.61
C LEU A 361 15.00 -8.31 8.56
N THR A 362 16.23 -7.84 8.33
CA THR A 362 17.25 -8.58 7.60
C THR A 362 18.62 -8.42 8.29
N VAL A 363 19.58 -9.25 7.89
CA VAL A 363 20.97 -9.22 8.36
C VAL A 363 21.88 -9.15 7.14
N GLY A 364 22.87 -8.26 7.15
CA GLY A 364 23.85 -8.10 6.08
C GLY A 364 24.92 -7.09 6.47
N ASP A 365 25.79 -6.69 5.55
CA ASP A 365 26.80 -5.65 5.82
C ASP A 365 26.23 -4.23 5.71
N VAL A 366 25.27 -3.91 6.58
CA VAL A 366 24.58 -2.62 6.60
C VAL A 366 25.54 -1.45 6.79
N LEU A 367 26.66 -1.68 7.50
CA LEU A 367 27.59 -0.63 7.91
C LEU A 367 28.79 -0.48 6.98
N ASN A 368 28.88 -1.26 5.89
CA ASN A 368 30.05 -1.30 5.01
C ASN A 368 31.35 -1.59 5.76
N SER A 369 31.28 -2.54 6.69
CA SER A 369 32.36 -2.94 7.59
C SER A 369 32.86 -4.37 7.35
N GLY A 370 32.21 -5.11 6.45
CA GLY A 370 32.38 -6.54 6.26
C GLY A 370 31.72 -7.40 7.35
N GLN A 371 31.09 -6.80 8.37
CA GLN A 371 30.46 -7.52 9.47
C GLN A 371 28.93 -7.56 9.34
N GLU A 372 28.35 -8.66 9.78
CA GLU A 372 26.91 -8.84 9.87
C GLU A 372 26.30 -7.84 10.85
N THR A 373 25.35 -7.05 10.35
CA THR A 373 24.59 -6.08 11.12
C THR A 373 23.10 -6.28 10.83
N ALA A 374 22.30 -6.34 11.88
CA ALA A 374 20.85 -6.44 11.74
C ALA A 374 20.23 -5.06 11.50
N ILE A 375 19.26 -5.01 10.61
CA ILE A 375 18.44 -3.82 10.33
C ILE A 375 16.98 -4.23 10.28
N ALA A 376 16.12 -3.42 10.89
CA ALA A 376 14.71 -3.76 11.00
C ALA A 376 13.79 -2.55 11.02
N TYR A 377 12.53 -2.79 10.68
CA TYR A 377 11.44 -1.89 11.00
C TYR A 377 11.15 -1.88 12.51
N ARG A 378 10.76 -0.71 13.01
CA ARG A 378 10.10 -0.47 14.29
C ARG A 378 8.58 -0.60 14.11
N ASP A 379 7.84 -0.70 15.22
CA ASP A 379 6.37 -0.74 15.22
C ASP A 379 5.71 0.53 14.64
N ASP A 380 6.45 1.64 14.51
CA ASP A 380 5.99 2.91 13.91
C ASP A 380 6.46 3.12 12.46
N ASP A 381 6.79 2.03 11.76
CA ASP A 381 7.19 2.02 10.34
C ASP A 381 8.52 2.78 10.06
N ARG A 382 9.32 3.02 11.11
CA ARG A 382 10.68 3.58 11.02
C ARG A 382 11.73 2.49 10.94
N ILE A 383 12.88 2.78 10.33
CA ILE A 383 13.99 1.83 10.22
C ILE A 383 14.99 2.10 11.34
N ARG A 384 15.51 1.02 11.93
CA ARG A 384 16.61 1.05 12.90
C ARG A 384 17.72 0.09 12.50
N VAL A 385 18.96 0.48 12.81
CA VAL A 385 20.14 -0.39 12.79
C VAL A 385 20.37 -0.91 14.20
N ILE A 386 20.60 -2.22 14.31
CA ILE A 386 20.71 -2.96 15.56
C ILE A 386 22.16 -3.43 15.72
N ASP A 387 22.75 -3.18 16.88
CA ASP A 387 24.10 -3.64 17.18
C ASP A 387 24.14 -5.13 17.60
N PRO A 388 25.33 -5.76 17.69
CA PRO A 388 25.45 -7.16 18.10
C PRO A 388 24.95 -7.49 19.52
N SER A 389 24.75 -6.48 20.37
CA SER A 389 24.16 -6.66 21.71
C SER A 389 22.63 -6.70 21.69
N GLY A 390 22.02 -6.23 20.59
CA GLY A 390 20.58 -6.14 20.37
C GLY A 390 20.01 -4.74 20.63
N ASP A 391 20.85 -3.75 20.87
CA ASP A 391 20.44 -2.37 21.12
C ASP A 391 20.34 -1.57 19.81
N THR A 392 19.53 -0.50 19.84
CA THR A 392 19.40 0.39 18.68
C THR A 392 20.63 1.28 18.59
N ARG A 393 21.43 1.08 17.54
CA ARG A 393 22.59 1.93 17.23
C ARG A 393 22.17 3.23 16.56
N TRP A 394 21.16 3.15 15.70
CA TRP A 394 20.66 4.27 14.92
C TRP A 394 19.20 4.05 14.54
N ASP A 395 18.43 5.13 14.43
CA ASP A 395 17.12 5.12 13.81
C ASP A 395 16.90 6.34 12.90
N ASN A 396 15.98 6.20 11.96
CA ASN A 396 15.56 7.32 11.11
C ASN A 396 14.35 8.06 11.71
N ARG A 397 14.12 9.28 11.21
CA ARG A 397 12.92 10.05 11.54
C ARG A 397 11.75 9.76 10.58
N GLU A 398 12.07 9.43 9.35
CA GLU A 398 11.13 9.17 8.25
C GLU A 398 10.51 7.78 8.34
N ARG A 399 9.25 7.67 7.91
CA ARG A 399 8.53 6.40 7.86
C ARG A 399 8.67 5.76 6.48
N PHE A 400 8.92 4.46 6.49
CA PHE A 400 9.06 3.61 5.34
C PHE A 400 7.99 2.51 5.39
N GLY A 401 7.94 1.64 4.38
CA GLY A 401 7.07 0.48 4.39
C GLY A 401 5.66 0.80 3.93
N GLY A 402 4.67 0.34 4.70
CA GLY A 402 3.24 0.43 4.36
C GLY A 402 2.70 -0.83 3.69
N SER A 403 2.74 -1.97 4.38
CA SER A 403 2.08 -3.19 3.92
C SER A 403 0.57 -3.16 4.14
N MET A 404 -0.15 -3.87 3.27
CA MET A 404 -1.57 -4.19 3.41
C MET A 404 -1.83 -5.57 4.04
N LEU A 405 -0.77 -6.37 4.26
CA LEU A 405 -0.88 -7.67 4.93
C LEU A 405 -0.95 -7.48 6.44
N TYR A 406 -1.80 -8.24 7.11
CA TYR A 406 -2.03 -8.10 8.54
C TYR A 406 -2.27 -9.44 9.23
N ALA A 407 -2.03 -9.46 10.54
CA ALA A 407 -2.53 -10.47 11.45
C ALA A 407 -3.72 -9.90 12.22
N SER A 408 -4.68 -10.76 12.55
CA SER A 408 -5.86 -10.38 13.31
C SER A 408 -5.59 -10.56 14.81
N LEU A 409 -5.73 -9.47 15.56
CA LEU A 409 -5.60 -9.45 17.00
C LEU A 409 -6.93 -9.75 17.68
N PRO A 410 -6.93 -10.20 18.95
CA PRO A 410 -8.16 -10.30 19.73
C PRO A 410 -8.93 -8.98 19.71
N TRP A 411 -10.26 -9.10 19.62
CA TRP A 411 -11.18 -7.98 19.66
C TRP A 411 -11.01 -7.20 20.97
N ASP A 412 -11.12 -5.88 20.91
CA ASP A 412 -11.37 -5.10 22.12
C ASP A 412 -12.83 -5.24 22.55
N TYR A 413 -13.17 -4.76 23.75
CA TYR A 413 -14.52 -4.88 24.34
C TYR A 413 -15.65 -4.24 23.50
N ARG A 414 -15.38 -3.62 22.34
CA ARG A 414 -16.38 -2.95 21.49
C ARG A 414 -16.82 -3.77 20.26
N GLY A 415 -16.31 -5.00 20.08
CA GLY A 415 -17.00 -6.10 19.38
C GLY A 415 -17.43 -5.93 17.92
N GLN A 416 -17.08 -4.84 17.21
CA GLN A 416 -17.61 -4.57 15.85
C GLN A 416 -16.55 -4.31 14.77
N VAL A 417 -15.26 -4.16 15.12
CA VAL A 417 -14.18 -4.03 14.12
C VAL A 417 -13.03 -5.01 14.40
N GLU A 418 -12.57 -5.69 13.35
CA GLU A 418 -11.39 -6.54 13.40
C GLU A 418 -10.14 -5.71 13.72
N ASN A 419 -9.46 -6.03 14.83
CA ASN A 419 -8.24 -5.36 15.23
C ASN A 419 -7.05 -5.86 14.41
N LYS A 420 -6.61 -5.08 13.42
CA LYS A 420 -5.56 -5.46 12.48
C LYS A 420 -4.18 -4.99 12.95
N TRP A 421 -3.22 -5.90 12.93
CA TRP A 421 -1.80 -5.59 13.07
C TRP A 421 -1.10 -5.80 11.73
N TYR A 422 -0.64 -4.74 11.11
CA TYR A 422 -0.02 -4.81 9.79
C TYR A 422 1.43 -5.24 9.86
N PHE A 423 1.82 -6.17 8.99
CA PHE A 423 3.21 -6.58 8.87
C PHE A 423 4.07 -5.46 8.29
N PRO A 424 5.33 -5.32 8.72
CA PRO A 424 6.29 -4.48 8.00
C PRO A 424 6.56 -5.06 6.60
N LEU A 425 6.97 -4.21 5.65
CA LEU A 425 7.57 -4.68 4.41
C LEU A 425 8.97 -5.23 4.67
N ARG A 426 9.54 -5.97 3.72
CA ARG A 426 10.92 -6.44 3.85
C ARG A 426 11.92 -5.30 3.66
N LEU A 427 13.11 -5.46 4.21
CA LEU A 427 14.31 -4.70 3.87
C LEU A 427 15.26 -5.63 3.13
N VAL A 428 15.98 -5.11 2.15
CA VAL A 428 17.04 -5.84 1.45
C VAL A 428 18.35 -5.11 1.66
N VAL A 429 19.40 -5.86 2.01
CA VAL A 429 20.79 -5.38 1.97
C VAL A 429 21.41 -5.99 0.73
N TRP A 430 21.70 -5.17 -0.25
CA TRP A 430 22.28 -5.60 -1.52
C TRP A 430 23.72 -5.11 -1.63
N HIS A 431 24.65 -5.99 -1.99
CA HIS A 431 26.03 -5.61 -2.22
C HIS A 431 26.24 -5.18 -3.67
N ASN A 432 26.48 -3.89 -3.88
CA ASN A 432 26.71 -3.33 -5.20
C ASN A 432 28.12 -3.73 -5.69
N LYS A 433 28.17 -4.64 -6.67
CA LYS A 433 29.43 -5.16 -7.24
C LYS A 433 30.31 -4.07 -7.85
N THR A 434 29.72 -2.97 -8.33
CA THR A 434 30.46 -1.86 -8.96
C THR A 434 31.09 -0.93 -7.93
N THR A 435 30.33 -0.48 -6.93
CA THR A 435 30.83 0.44 -5.89
C THR A 435 31.57 -0.29 -4.77
N LYS A 436 31.36 -1.61 -4.64
CA LYS A 436 31.82 -2.44 -3.51
C LYS A 436 31.23 -2.00 -2.17
N GLU A 437 30.09 -1.34 -2.20
CA GLU A 437 29.33 -0.92 -1.02
C GLU A 437 28.01 -1.70 -0.97
N SER A 438 27.56 -2.00 0.24
CA SER A 438 26.23 -2.47 0.53
C SER A 438 25.24 -1.31 0.59
N GLU A 439 24.07 -1.53 0.00
CA GLU A 439 22.95 -0.61 -0.02
C GLU A 439 21.75 -1.25 0.68
N VAL A 440 21.16 -0.51 1.62
CA VAL A 440 19.87 -0.84 2.22
C VAL A 440 18.79 -0.33 1.29
N ILE A 441 17.95 -1.24 0.79
CA ILE A 441 16.84 -0.90 -0.08
C ILE A 441 15.53 -1.01 0.71
N ALA A 442 14.72 0.04 0.60
CA ALA A 442 13.43 0.14 1.26
C ALA A 442 12.37 0.70 0.32
N VAL A 443 11.14 0.23 0.50
CA VAL A 443 9.93 0.75 -0.16
C VAL A 443 9.28 1.80 0.71
N GLN A 444 8.67 2.80 0.10
CA GLN A 444 7.79 3.74 0.77
C GLN A 444 6.46 3.86 0.04
N ASN A 445 5.42 3.25 0.61
CA ASN A 445 4.04 3.42 0.17
C ASN A 445 3.43 4.64 0.88
N HIS A 446 3.00 5.64 0.11
CA HIS A 446 2.37 6.85 0.63
C HIS A 446 0.90 6.62 0.95
N ASP A 447 0.60 6.67 2.24
CA ASP A 447 -0.77 6.58 2.76
C ASP A 447 -1.50 7.93 2.62
N LEU A 448 -2.70 7.91 2.04
CA LEU A 448 -3.57 9.07 1.94
C LEU A 448 -4.31 9.38 3.25
N THR A 449 -4.42 8.42 4.17
CA THR A 449 -5.36 8.55 5.31
C THR A 449 -4.81 9.34 6.49
N SER A 450 -3.53 9.72 6.46
CA SER A 450 -2.77 10.20 7.63
C SER A 450 -2.79 9.18 8.78
N SER A 451 -1.67 8.99 9.48
CA SER A 451 -1.48 7.88 10.44
C SER A 451 -2.41 7.86 11.68
N THR A 452 -3.42 8.73 11.74
CA THR A 452 -4.41 8.86 12.82
C THR A 452 -5.51 7.79 12.77
N LEU A 453 -5.72 7.11 11.64
CA LEU A 453 -6.70 6.02 11.49
C LEU A 453 -6.00 4.68 11.26
N LYS A 454 -5.55 4.04 12.36
CA LYS A 454 -4.81 2.76 12.32
C LYS A 454 -5.54 1.62 11.57
N GLU A 455 -6.86 1.70 11.46
CA GLU A 455 -7.71 0.65 10.87
C GLU A 455 -7.90 0.77 9.35
N LEU A 456 -7.56 1.91 8.74
CA LEU A 456 -7.77 2.17 7.32
C LEU A 456 -6.48 2.67 6.64
N ARG A 457 -5.71 1.74 6.08
CA ARG A 457 -4.57 2.04 5.19
C ARG A 457 -5.05 2.15 3.74
N TYR A 458 -4.65 3.20 3.02
CA TYR A 458 -4.91 3.32 1.58
C TYR A 458 -3.76 4.01 0.86
N PHE A 459 -3.06 3.24 0.02
CA PHE A 459 -1.86 3.68 -0.67
C PHE A 459 -2.16 3.98 -2.14
N THR A 460 -1.70 5.14 -2.63
CA THR A 460 -1.88 5.54 -4.04
C THR A 460 -0.59 5.84 -4.76
N LYS A 461 0.49 6.07 -4.02
CA LYS A 461 1.80 6.35 -4.57
C LYS A 461 2.84 5.50 -3.86
N THR A 462 3.86 5.09 -4.60
CA THR A 462 4.99 4.35 -4.06
C THR A 462 6.28 4.72 -4.76
N TYR A 463 7.39 4.57 -4.06
CA TYR A 463 8.72 4.55 -4.66
C TYR A 463 9.62 3.61 -3.87
N ILE A 464 10.77 3.31 -4.45
CA ILE A 464 11.83 2.51 -3.83
C ILE A 464 13.06 3.39 -3.72
N ALA A 465 13.80 3.28 -2.62
CA ALA A 465 15.02 4.03 -2.40
C ALA A 465 16.12 3.14 -1.84
N GLY A 466 17.35 3.39 -2.29
CA GLY A 466 18.57 2.79 -1.78
C GLY A 466 19.31 3.76 -0.88
N TYR A 467 19.86 3.24 0.21
CA TYR A 467 20.59 3.99 1.22
C TYR A 467 21.94 3.33 1.46
N THR A 468 22.99 4.12 1.68
CA THR A 468 24.29 3.63 2.15
C THR A 468 24.60 4.19 3.53
N TRP A 469 25.41 3.49 4.30
CA TRP A 469 25.87 3.97 5.60
C TRP A 469 27.04 4.95 5.44
N ASP A 470 26.91 6.16 5.98
CA ASP A 470 27.89 7.25 5.82
C ASP A 470 28.69 7.58 7.10
N SER A 471 28.80 6.63 8.03
CA SER A 471 29.32 6.75 9.40
C SER A 471 28.40 7.41 10.43
N VAL A 472 27.44 8.24 10.00
CA VAL A 472 26.47 8.88 10.89
C VAL A 472 25.11 8.17 10.83
N GLY A 473 24.69 7.75 9.65
CA GLY A 473 23.42 7.09 9.45
C GLY A 473 23.25 6.51 8.05
N LEU A 474 22.04 6.06 7.75
CA LEU A 474 21.65 5.71 6.39
C LEU A 474 21.33 6.98 5.60
N SER A 475 22.14 7.22 4.56
CA SER A 475 22.00 8.35 3.66
C SER A 475 21.48 7.90 2.29
N PRO A 476 20.48 8.59 1.72
CA PRO A 476 19.87 8.20 0.45
C PRO A 476 20.88 8.31 -0.69
N ARG A 477 20.93 7.29 -1.54
CA ARG A 477 21.82 7.24 -2.71
C ARG A 477 21.06 7.43 -4.01
N TRP A 478 19.91 6.80 -4.11
CA TRP A 478 19.03 6.89 -5.26
C TRP A 478 17.58 6.65 -4.83
N LYS A 479 16.66 7.07 -5.68
CA LYS A 479 15.22 6.80 -5.55
C LYS A 479 14.63 6.56 -6.92
N THR A 480 13.68 5.64 -7.03
CA THR A 480 12.89 5.48 -8.24
C THR A 480 11.96 6.67 -8.43
N ARG A 481 11.46 6.87 -9.65
CA ARG A 481 10.28 7.71 -9.85
C ARG A 481 9.10 7.19 -9.03
N GLN A 482 8.18 8.08 -8.70
CA GLN A 482 6.93 7.70 -8.06
C GLN A 482 6.06 6.91 -9.05
N LEU A 483 5.44 5.84 -8.56
CA LEU A 483 4.49 5.00 -9.29
C LEU A 483 3.11 5.11 -8.67
N SER A 484 2.08 4.95 -9.49
CA SER A 484 0.70 4.80 -9.03
C SER A 484 0.45 3.40 -8.48
N GLY A 485 -0.26 3.31 -7.36
CA GLY A 485 -0.48 2.07 -6.61
C GLY A 485 0.50 1.94 -5.45
N TYR A 486 0.78 0.69 -5.05
CA TYR A 486 1.71 0.41 -3.96
C TYR A 486 2.50 -0.88 -4.20
N ILE A 487 3.70 -0.94 -3.65
CA ILE A 487 4.52 -2.15 -3.70
C ILE A 487 4.18 -3.03 -2.50
N GLN A 488 3.77 -4.27 -2.76
CA GLN A 488 3.43 -5.23 -1.73
C GLN A 488 4.66 -6.02 -1.24
N ASP A 489 5.63 -6.23 -2.13
CA ASP A 489 6.89 -6.90 -1.82
C ASP A 489 7.92 -6.64 -2.92
N PHE A 490 9.20 -6.85 -2.63
CA PHE A 490 10.29 -6.69 -3.60
C PHE A 490 11.47 -7.60 -3.26
N ASN A 491 12.39 -7.81 -4.20
CA ASN A 491 13.64 -8.54 -3.97
C ASN A 491 14.72 -8.05 -4.96
N VAL A 492 15.95 -8.49 -4.76
CA VAL A 492 17.08 -8.19 -5.66
C VAL A 492 17.78 -9.47 -6.07
N GLY A 493 18.10 -9.58 -7.35
CA GLY A 493 18.86 -10.67 -7.94
C GLY A 493 18.68 -10.72 -9.45
N ASP A 494 19.47 -11.59 -10.08
CA ASP A 494 19.48 -11.84 -11.53
C ASP A 494 18.20 -12.52 -12.00
N PHE A 495 17.16 -11.73 -12.28
CA PHE A 495 15.83 -12.30 -12.57
C PHE A 495 15.69 -12.75 -14.03
N ASP A 496 16.51 -12.22 -14.94
CA ASP A 496 16.50 -12.50 -16.37
C ASP A 496 17.69 -13.31 -16.88
N ASN A 497 18.56 -13.76 -15.97
CA ASN A 497 19.67 -14.68 -16.18
C ASN A 497 20.75 -14.09 -17.09
N ASP A 498 21.04 -12.80 -16.93
CA ASP A 498 22.08 -12.08 -17.69
C ASP A 498 23.40 -11.90 -16.89
N GLY A 499 23.41 -12.29 -15.61
CA GLY A 499 24.53 -12.22 -14.69
C GLY A 499 24.61 -10.92 -13.86
N GLN A 500 23.71 -9.96 -14.09
CA GLN A 500 23.56 -8.76 -13.30
C GLN A 500 22.41 -8.90 -12.30
N ASP A 501 22.40 -8.06 -11.27
CA ASP A 501 21.31 -8.08 -10.29
C ASP A 501 20.32 -6.96 -10.62
N GLU A 502 19.04 -7.29 -10.67
CA GLU A 502 17.96 -6.32 -10.82
C GLU A 502 17.13 -6.25 -9.55
N LEU A 503 16.53 -5.09 -9.35
CA LEU A 503 15.45 -4.97 -8.38
C LEU A 503 14.14 -5.38 -9.05
N ILE A 504 13.47 -6.36 -8.46
CA ILE A 504 12.10 -6.73 -8.84
C ILE A 504 11.10 -6.37 -7.74
N ALA A 505 9.92 -5.89 -8.14
CA ALA A 505 8.88 -5.53 -7.18
C ALA A 505 7.49 -5.95 -7.65
N ALA A 506 6.66 -6.38 -6.69
CA ALA A 506 5.24 -6.66 -6.88
C ALA A 506 4.42 -5.37 -6.69
N LEU A 507 4.06 -4.73 -7.80
CA LEU A 507 3.26 -3.50 -7.82
C LEU A 507 1.77 -3.84 -7.92
N VAL A 508 0.99 -3.48 -6.90
CA VAL A 508 -0.46 -3.58 -6.88
C VAL A 508 -1.07 -2.28 -7.42
N LEU A 509 -1.75 -2.39 -8.54
CA LEU A 509 -2.39 -1.28 -9.25
C LEU A 509 -3.83 -1.06 -8.79
N LYS A 510 -4.54 -2.16 -8.47
CA LYS A 510 -5.91 -2.15 -7.93
C LYS A 510 -6.04 -3.24 -6.89
N GLU A 511 -6.62 -2.92 -5.75
CA GLU A 511 -6.74 -3.88 -4.64
C GLU A 511 -7.95 -4.82 -4.74
N GLY A 512 -8.97 -4.44 -5.52
CA GLY A 512 -10.20 -5.23 -5.62
C GLY A 512 -11.01 -5.29 -4.32
N ARG A 513 -11.01 -4.21 -3.52
CA ARG A 513 -11.63 -4.18 -2.17
C ARG A 513 -13.15 -4.39 -2.16
N VAL A 514 -13.83 -4.24 -3.29
CA VAL A 514 -15.27 -4.48 -3.40
C VAL A 514 -15.48 -5.74 -4.23
N ALA A 515 -15.82 -6.83 -3.53
CA ALA A 515 -16.27 -8.06 -4.17
C ALA A 515 -17.43 -7.74 -5.12
N LEU A 516 -17.39 -8.29 -6.34
CA LEU A 516 -18.37 -8.12 -7.44
C LEU A 516 -18.24 -6.85 -8.31
N ILE A 517 -17.38 -5.87 -7.98
CA ILE A 517 -17.25 -4.61 -8.78
C ILE A 517 -15.85 -4.41 -9.38
N SER A 518 -14.78 -4.81 -8.66
CA SER A 518 -13.42 -4.57 -9.13
C SER A 518 -12.52 -5.78 -8.89
N GLU A 519 -11.91 -6.29 -9.96
CA GLU A 519 -10.87 -7.31 -9.85
C GLU A 519 -9.56 -6.68 -9.37
N ALA A 520 -8.84 -7.38 -8.48
CA ALA A 520 -7.49 -6.99 -8.10
C ALA A 520 -6.57 -7.06 -9.32
N LYS A 521 -5.68 -6.07 -9.45
CA LYS A 521 -4.69 -6.02 -10.54
C LYS A 521 -3.30 -5.76 -9.99
N SER A 522 -2.36 -6.62 -10.37
CA SER A 522 -0.94 -6.49 -10.01
C SER A 522 -0.05 -6.66 -11.24
N THR A 523 1.21 -6.28 -11.11
CA THR A 523 2.26 -6.48 -12.12
C THR A 523 3.58 -6.68 -11.40
N ILE A 524 4.51 -7.40 -12.02
CA ILE A 524 5.92 -7.34 -11.62
C ILE A 524 6.59 -6.23 -12.42
N ILE A 525 7.44 -5.46 -11.76
CA ILE A 525 8.32 -4.46 -12.39
C ILE A 525 9.78 -4.79 -12.06
N GLY A 526 10.67 -4.52 -12.99
CA GLY A 526 12.12 -4.70 -12.88
C GLY A 526 12.85 -3.37 -13.10
N TYR A 527 13.91 -3.14 -12.33
CA TYR A 527 14.84 -2.03 -12.48
C TYR A 527 16.26 -2.59 -12.54
N GLU A 528 17.02 -2.21 -13.56
CA GLU A 528 18.47 -2.37 -13.51
C GLU A 528 19.04 -1.58 -12.32
N LEU A 529 19.88 -2.24 -11.52
CA LEU A 529 20.65 -1.59 -10.47
C LEU A 529 21.99 -1.10 -11.04
N THR A 530 21.95 -0.38 -12.15
CA THR A 530 23.09 0.29 -12.77
C THR A 530 23.09 1.77 -12.35
N SER A 531 23.68 2.08 -11.20
CA SER A 531 23.86 3.43 -10.62
C SER A 531 22.89 4.52 -11.13
N PRO A 532 21.62 4.53 -10.68
CA PRO A 532 20.70 5.61 -11.02
C PRO A 532 21.14 6.93 -10.37
N GLN A 533 21.03 8.02 -11.12
CA GLN A 533 21.51 9.38 -10.83
C GLN A 533 21.29 9.86 -9.39
N GLN A 534 22.25 10.67 -8.91
CA GLN A 534 22.15 11.45 -7.68
C GLN A 534 20.77 12.13 -7.56
N PRO A 535 20.14 12.12 -6.38
CA PRO A 535 18.91 12.86 -6.18
C PRO A 535 19.16 14.35 -6.46
N GLU A 536 18.34 14.96 -7.32
CA GLU A 536 18.33 16.41 -7.49
C GLU A 536 18.12 17.08 -6.13
N SER A 537 18.98 18.07 -5.86
CA SER A 537 19.12 18.84 -4.62
C SER A 537 17.88 19.63 -4.22
#